data_AF-C0NZJ8-F1
#
_entry.id   AF-C0NZJ8-F1
#
_cell.length_a   1.000
_cell.length_b   1.000
_cell.length_c   1.000
_cell.angle_alpha   90.00
_cell.angle_beta   90.00
_cell.angle_gamma   90.00
#
_symmetry.space_group_name_H-M   'P 1'
#
loop_
_entity.id
_entity.type
_entity.pdbx_description
1 polymer ?
#
loop_
_entity_poly.entity_id
_entity_poly.type
_entity_poly.pdbx_seq_one_letter_code
_entity_poly.pdbx_strand_id
1 'polypeptide(L)'
;MTVRDVICYEPHTRGPLQGAESFRVNADWRLNNDNIRKQSTIWVEWKFLRLLFKRETGRKVDELVGEQISEFILSPLTDEYDLGLSIDYKTVVSVKDLVAILHYHWCLDTASVIHERYTLQNPLLMLFMAYTSSRPGALIESGCLWGSNDGLCYKDVVLRVIPNPDQQDRHVLVMEISLLFMKEKRNKSQPTTYIFHERDDNFALCPTSHFLALALADGAFEARGINSIEDVLLIRVQAPRNSLHLRWKPHMLNTPIFRRAIHTAEGVRISPDKALPYDTFN
;
A
#
# COMPACT_ATOMS: atom_id res chain seq x y z
N MET A 1 -20.83 -27.21 -8.84
CA MET A 1 -19.82 -27.91 -8.02
C MET A 1 -19.39 -26.98 -6.91
N THR A 2 -19.84 -27.25 -5.68
CA THR A 2 -19.52 -26.48 -4.49
C THR A 2 -18.09 -26.77 -4.05
N VAL A 3 -17.51 -25.89 -3.23
CA VAL A 3 -16.24 -26.15 -2.55
C VAL A 3 -16.28 -27.49 -1.82
N ARG A 4 -17.43 -27.83 -1.20
CA ARG A 4 -17.59 -29.13 -0.56
C ARG A 4 -17.45 -30.29 -1.55
N ASP A 5 -17.93 -30.14 -2.78
CA ASP A 5 -17.80 -31.18 -3.81
C ASP A 5 -16.34 -31.38 -4.27
N VAL A 6 -15.50 -30.34 -4.17
CA VAL A 6 -14.07 -30.39 -4.54
C VAL A 6 -13.18 -30.80 -3.36
N ILE A 7 -13.60 -30.50 -2.13
CA ILE A 7 -12.72 -30.46 -0.95
C ILE A 7 -13.22 -31.30 0.23
N CYS A 8 -14.53 -31.55 0.38
CA CYS A 8 -15.07 -32.33 1.51
C CYS A 8 -14.88 -33.83 1.29
N TYR A 9 -13.62 -34.20 1.43
CA TYR A 9 -13.10 -35.47 1.87
C TYR A 9 -13.86 -35.94 3.14
N GLU A 10 -14.56 -37.07 3.06
CA GLU A 10 -14.84 -37.87 4.24
C GLU A 10 -13.62 -38.76 4.49
N PRO A 11 -12.77 -38.45 5.50
CA PRO A 11 -11.51 -39.15 5.73
C PRO A 11 -11.64 -40.64 6.11
N HIS A 12 -12.87 -41.14 6.25
CA HIS A 12 -13.15 -42.48 6.74
C HIS A 12 -13.79 -43.41 5.71
N THR A 13 -14.13 -42.92 4.52
CA THR A 13 -14.86 -43.72 3.52
C THR A 13 -14.15 -43.83 2.18
N ARG A 14 -13.25 -42.90 1.80
CA ARG A 14 -12.65 -42.90 0.45
C ARG A 14 -11.19 -42.44 0.45
N GLY A 15 -10.33 -43.17 -0.26
CA GLY A 15 -8.87 -43.05 -0.21
C GLY A 15 -8.28 -41.78 -0.87
N PRO A 16 -6.96 -41.54 -0.69
CA PRO A 16 -6.26 -40.34 -1.18
C PRO A 16 -6.41 -40.08 -2.69
N LEU A 17 -6.61 -41.15 -3.49
CA LEU A 17 -6.83 -41.07 -4.94
C LEU A 17 -8.00 -40.17 -5.33
N GLN A 18 -9.03 -40.08 -4.48
CA GLN A 18 -10.23 -39.32 -4.84
C GLN A 18 -10.01 -37.80 -4.78
N GLY A 19 -9.10 -37.32 -3.92
CA GLY A 19 -8.81 -35.88 -3.81
C GLY A 19 -8.17 -35.31 -5.08
N ALA A 20 -7.23 -36.05 -5.66
CA ALA A 20 -6.58 -35.67 -6.92
C ALA A 20 -7.57 -35.72 -8.10
N GLU A 21 -8.44 -36.73 -8.14
CA GLU A 21 -9.48 -36.85 -9.16
C GLU A 21 -10.51 -35.71 -9.07
N SER A 22 -10.98 -35.35 -7.87
CA SER A 22 -11.89 -34.23 -7.66
C SER A 22 -11.27 -32.90 -8.08
N PHE A 23 -9.98 -32.67 -7.80
CA PHE A 23 -9.27 -31.49 -8.30
C PHE A 23 -9.18 -31.49 -9.82
N ARG A 24 -8.87 -32.63 -10.45
CA ARG A 24 -8.82 -32.74 -11.91
C ARG A 24 -10.16 -32.34 -12.55
N VAL A 25 -11.27 -32.91 -12.08
CA VAL A 25 -12.61 -32.55 -12.58
C VAL A 25 -12.90 -31.06 -12.40
N ASN A 26 -12.45 -30.46 -11.30
CA ASN A 26 -12.56 -29.02 -11.08
C ASN A 26 -11.74 -28.21 -12.07
N ALA A 27 -10.46 -28.55 -12.24
CA ALA A 27 -9.56 -27.86 -13.14
C ALA A 27 -10.04 -27.96 -14.58
N ASP A 28 -10.46 -29.14 -15.04
CA ASP A 28 -10.99 -29.36 -16.38
C ASP A 28 -12.27 -28.56 -16.60
N TRP A 29 -13.18 -28.53 -15.63
CA TRP A 29 -14.39 -27.71 -15.71
C TRP A 29 -14.05 -26.21 -15.80
N ARG A 30 -13.10 -25.71 -14.99
CA ARG A 30 -12.67 -24.31 -15.02
C ARG A 30 -12.03 -23.95 -16.37
N LEU A 31 -11.11 -24.78 -16.86
CA LEU A 31 -10.41 -24.54 -18.13
C LEU A 31 -11.35 -24.61 -19.34
N ASN A 32 -12.43 -25.40 -19.27
CA ASN A 32 -13.42 -25.49 -20.34
C ASN A 32 -14.51 -24.39 -20.30
N ASN A 33 -14.84 -23.86 -19.12
CA ASN A 33 -15.94 -22.89 -18.97
C ASN A 33 -15.46 -21.45 -18.78
N ASP A 34 -14.22 -21.25 -18.32
CA ASP A 34 -13.61 -19.94 -18.13
C ASP A 34 -12.49 -19.74 -19.16
N ASN A 35 -12.23 -18.48 -19.55
CA ASN A 35 -11.14 -18.15 -20.50
C ASN A 35 -9.76 -18.13 -19.82
N ILE A 36 -9.43 -19.20 -19.08
CA ILE A 36 -8.16 -19.35 -18.36
C ILE A 36 -7.12 -19.89 -19.34
N ARG A 37 -6.03 -19.12 -19.55
CA ARG A 37 -4.95 -19.46 -20.48
C ARG A 37 -3.57 -19.55 -19.84
N LYS A 38 -3.47 -19.42 -18.52
CA LYS A 38 -2.21 -19.35 -17.79
C LYS A 38 -2.20 -20.39 -16.68
N GLN A 39 -1.12 -21.17 -16.61
CA GLN A 39 -0.93 -22.17 -15.54
C GLN A 39 -0.94 -21.49 -14.16
N SER A 40 -0.34 -20.29 -14.06
CA SER A 40 -0.26 -19.55 -12.80
C SER A 40 -1.63 -19.26 -12.18
N THR A 41 -2.70 -19.13 -12.99
CA THR A 41 -4.07 -18.94 -12.49
C THR A 41 -4.57 -20.21 -11.79
N ILE A 42 -4.46 -21.38 -12.43
CA ILE A 42 -4.83 -22.67 -11.82
C ILE A 42 -3.99 -22.96 -10.57
N TRP A 43 -2.70 -22.61 -10.60
CA TRP A 43 -1.82 -22.74 -9.44
C TRP A 43 -2.26 -21.89 -8.25
N VAL A 44 -2.77 -20.68 -8.50
CA VAL A 44 -3.33 -19.80 -7.46
C VAL A 44 -4.66 -20.36 -6.93
N GLU A 45 -5.53 -20.86 -7.81
CA GLU A 45 -6.75 -21.56 -7.39
C GLU A 45 -6.43 -22.74 -6.47
N TRP A 46 -5.45 -23.57 -6.83
CA TRP A 46 -4.97 -24.66 -5.99
C TRP A 46 -4.49 -24.20 -4.60
N LYS A 47 -3.76 -23.07 -4.52
CA LYS A 47 -3.39 -22.48 -3.23
C LYS A 47 -4.62 -22.08 -2.40
N PHE A 48 -5.63 -21.47 -3.02
CA PHE A 48 -6.86 -21.09 -2.33
C PHE A 48 -7.67 -22.31 -1.87
N LEU A 49 -7.78 -23.35 -2.69
CA LEU A 49 -8.45 -24.60 -2.33
C LEU A 49 -7.77 -25.24 -1.10
N ARG A 50 -6.43 -25.29 -1.05
CA ARG A 50 -5.71 -25.78 0.15
C ARG A 50 -6.01 -24.96 1.41
N LEU A 51 -6.07 -23.63 1.29
CA LEU A 51 -6.41 -22.75 2.42
C LEU A 51 -7.84 -22.98 2.89
N LEU A 52 -8.76 -23.18 1.94
CA LEU A 52 -10.16 -23.43 2.22
C LEU A 52 -10.40 -24.81 2.85
N PHE A 53 -9.74 -25.86 2.35
CA PHE A 53 -9.71 -27.19 2.99
C PHE A 53 -9.30 -27.06 4.45
N LYS A 54 -8.21 -26.34 4.72
CA LYS A 54 -7.70 -26.14 6.08
C LYS A 54 -8.68 -25.39 6.97
N ARG A 55 -9.34 -24.37 6.44
CA ARG A 55 -10.34 -23.59 7.17
C ARG A 55 -11.56 -24.43 7.54
N GLU A 56 -12.07 -25.25 6.60
CA GLU A 56 -13.30 -26.02 6.80
C GLU A 56 -13.09 -27.30 7.63
N THR A 57 -11.96 -27.98 7.45
CA THR A 57 -11.69 -29.28 8.12
C THR A 57 -10.82 -29.16 9.37
N GLY A 58 -10.14 -28.03 9.56
CA GLY A 58 -9.10 -27.86 10.57
C GLY A 58 -7.79 -28.63 10.29
N ARG A 59 -7.72 -29.41 9.20
CA ARG A 59 -6.57 -30.25 8.84
C ARG A 59 -5.89 -29.71 7.58
N LYS A 60 -4.59 -29.97 7.41
CA LYS A 60 -3.92 -29.70 6.12
C LYS A 60 -4.29 -30.82 5.14
N VAL A 61 -4.31 -30.49 3.84
CA VAL A 61 -4.35 -31.51 2.79
C VAL A 61 -3.14 -32.42 2.97
N ASP A 62 -3.35 -33.72 2.81
CA ASP A 62 -2.29 -34.72 2.85
C ASP A 62 -1.16 -34.37 1.87
N GLU A 63 0.08 -34.54 2.30
CA GLU A 63 1.25 -34.08 1.55
C GLU A 63 1.38 -34.81 0.20
N LEU A 64 1.12 -36.12 0.17
CA LEU A 64 1.16 -36.93 -1.04
C LEU A 64 0.09 -36.49 -2.05
N VAL A 65 -1.15 -36.28 -1.58
CA VAL A 65 -2.23 -35.74 -2.44
C VAL A 65 -1.86 -34.35 -2.96
N GLY A 66 -1.23 -33.54 -2.11
CA GLY A 66 -0.83 -32.18 -2.45
C GLY A 66 0.29 -32.11 -3.50
N GLU A 67 1.25 -33.03 -3.43
CA GLU A 67 2.30 -33.23 -4.43
C GLU A 67 1.72 -33.73 -5.75
N GLN A 68 0.88 -34.77 -5.72
CA GLN A 68 0.22 -35.31 -6.93
C GLN A 68 -0.57 -34.25 -7.70
N ILE A 69 -1.35 -33.42 -7.01
CA ILE A 69 -2.08 -32.31 -7.64
C ILE A 69 -1.11 -31.26 -8.19
N SER A 70 -0.03 -30.97 -7.46
CA SER A 70 0.95 -29.98 -7.90
C SER A 70 1.69 -30.44 -9.16
N GLU A 71 2.10 -31.71 -9.23
CA GLU A 71 2.69 -32.33 -10.43
C GLU A 71 1.70 -32.35 -11.60
N PHE A 72 0.44 -32.69 -11.33
CA PHE A 72 -0.63 -32.66 -12.33
C PHE A 72 -0.81 -31.27 -12.96
N ILE A 73 -0.81 -30.20 -12.15
CA ILE A 73 -0.87 -28.81 -12.65
C ILE A 73 0.39 -28.46 -13.43
N LEU A 74 1.58 -28.91 -12.98
CA LEU A 74 2.87 -28.52 -13.55
C LEU A 74 3.15 -29.10 -14.94
N SER A 75 2.69 -30.32 -15.23
CA SER A 75 2.88 -30.93 -16.55
C SER A 75 1.56 -31.40 -17.19
N PRO A 76 0.89 -32.49 -16.77
CA PRO A 76 -0.22 -33.05 -17.54
C PRO A 76 -1.30 -32.03 -17.93
N LEU A 77 -1.78 -31.24 -16.97
CA LEU A 77 -2.82 -30.24 -17.20
C LEU A 77 -2.31 -29.06 -18.04
N THR A 78 -1.06 -28.64 -17.83
CA THR A 78 -0.43 -27.57 -18.60
C THR A 78 -0.27 -27.97 -20.06
N ASP A 79 0.19 -29.19 -20.30
CA ASP A 79 0.42 -29.75 -21.63
C ASP A 79 -0.91 -30.02 -22.35
N GLU A 80 -1.91 -30.57 -21.65
CA GLU A 80 -3.25 -30.89 -22.21
C GLU A 80 -4.01 -29.65 -22.68
N TYR A 81 -3.89 -28.52 -21.96
CA TYR A 81 -4.62 -27.29 -22.25
C TYR A 81 -3.76 -26.18 -22.87
N ASP A 82 -2.50 -26.48 -23.24
CA ASP A 82 -1.53 -25.51 -23.77
C ASP A 82 -1.44 -24.24 -22.91
N LEU A 83 -1.32 -24.42 -21.59
CA LEU A 83 -1.36 -23.31 -20.64
C LEU A 83 -0.08 -22.49 -20.73
N GLY A 84 -0.24 -21.17 -20.89
CA GLY A 84 0.88 -20.24 -20.96
C GLY A 84 1.72 -20.23 -19.68
N LEU A 85 3.00 -20.54 -19.83
CA LEU A 85 4.03 -20.48 -18.79
C LEU A 85 4.76 -19.14 -18.73
N SER A 86 4.52 -18.26 -19.73
CA SER A 86 5.25 -17.01 -19.83
C SER A 86 4.97 -16.11 -18.63
N ILE A 87 6.06 -15.60 -18.04
CA ILE A 87 6.02 -14.53 -17.06
C ILE A 87 5.81 -13.25 -17.86
N ASP A 88 4.60 -12.69 -17.77
CA ASP A 88 4.34 -11.39 -18.35
C ASP A 88 5.10 -10.34 -17.52
N TYR A 89 6.07 -9.67 -18.14
CA TYR A 89 6.79 -8.58 -17.49
C TYR A 89 5.77 -7.48 -17.18
N LYS A 90 5.53 -7.25 -15.89
CA LYS A 90 4.72 -6.12 -15.45
C LYS A 90 5.48 -4.84 -15.81
N THR A 91 4.82 -3.95 -16.55
CA THR A 91 5.34 -2.61 -16.78
C THR A 91 5.48 -1.90 -15.44
N VAL A 92 6.62 -1.23 -15.24
CA VAL A 92 6.88 -0.41 -14.06
C VAL A 92 6.71 1.05 -14.48
N VAL A 93 6.06 1.84 -13.62
CA VAL A 93 5.91 3.29 -13.81
C VAL A 93 7.31 3.91 -13.87
N SER A 94 7.67 4.49 -15.00
CA SER A 94 8.91 5.23 -15.16
C SER A 94 8.79 6.63 -14.54
N VAL A 95 9.91 7.35 -14.41
CA VAL A 95 9.89 8.75 -13.97
C VAL A 95 9.06 9.62 -14.91
N LYS A 96 9.09 9.34 -16.23
CA LYS A 96 8.27 10.06 -17.22
C LYS A 96 6.78 9.81 -17.00
N ASP A 97 6.42 8.57 -16.67
CA ASP A 97 5.03 8.21 -16.37
C ASP A 97 4.56 8.89 -15.08
N LEU A 98 5.39 8.92 -14.03
CA LEU A 98 5.08 9.62 -12.78
C LEU A 98 4.84 11.12 -13.02
N VAL A 99 5.69 11.77 -13.81
CA VAL A 99 5.51 13.19 -14.18
C VAL A 99 4.22 13.38 -14.98
N ALA A 100 3.91 12.49 -15.93
CA ALA A 100 2.67 12.56 -16.71
C ALA A 100 1.42 12.38 -15.83
N ILE A 101 1.45 11.43 -14.88
CA ILE A 101 0.38 11.19 -13.91
C ILE A 101 0.17 12.42 -13.04
N LEU A 102 1.24 13.01 -12.49
CA LEU A 102 1.15 14.21 -11.66
C LEU A 102 0.70 15.42 -12.46
N HIS A 103 1.17 15.59 -13.70
CA HIS A 103 0.72 16.66 -14.59
C HIS A 103 -0.78 16.53 -14.89
N TYR A 104 -1.26 15.31 -15.16
CA TYR A 104 -2.69 15.09 -15.34
C TYR A 104 -3.47 15.47 -14.09
N HIS A 105 -3.07 14.95 -12.92
CA HIS A 105 -3.69 15.24 -11.62
C HIS A 105 -3.76 16.74 -11.32
N TRP A 106 -2.68 17.50 -11.57
CA TRP A 106 -2.61 18.92 -11.22
C TRP A 106 -3.20 19.86 -12.27
N CYS A 107 -3.14 19.52 -13.55
CA CYS A 107 -3.41 20.48 -14.64
C CYS A 107 -4.56 20.09 -15.55
N LEU A 108 -4.93 18.81 -15.62
CA LEU A 108 -5.88 18.30 -16.63
C LEU A 108 -7.10 17.61 -16.03
N ASP A 109 -7.00 17.10 -14.79
CA ASP A 109 -8.10 16.43 -14.14
C ASP A 109 -9.24 17.42 -13.85
N THR A 110 -10.43 17.10 -14.34
CA THR A 110 -11.67 17.86 -14.15
C THR A 110 -12.70 17.09 -13.33
N ALA A 111 -12.35 15.90 -12.83
CA ALA A 111 -13.21 15.10 -11.99
C ALA A 111 -13.51 15.82 -10.66
N SER A 112 -14.74 15.68 -10.18
CA SER A 112 -15.12 16.21 -8.89
C SER A 112 -14.44 15.41 -7.77
N VAL A 113 -13.58 16.07 -6.99
CA VAL A 113 -13.03 15.47 -5.77
C VAL A 113 -14.03 15.56 -4.63
N ILE A 114 -14.10 14.51 -3.80
CA ILE A 114 -15.00 14.47 -2.63
C ILE A 114 -14.67 15.61 -1.64
N HIS A 115 -13.40 15.98 -1.53
CA HIS A 115 -12.91 17.07 -0.68
C HIS A 115 -11.53 17.53 -1.17
N GLU A 116 -11.24 18.84 -1.13
CA GLU A 116 -9.99 19.44 -1.67
C GLU A 116 -8.69 18.86 -1.10
N ARG A 117 -8.72 18.31 0.12
CA ARG A 117 -7.59 17.54 0.68
C ARG A 117 -7.10 16.44 -0.28
N TYR A 118 -7.99 15.81 -1.05
CA TYR A 118 -7.65 14.75 -2.00
C TYR A 118 -6.74 15.24 -3.13
N THR A 119 -6.91 16.50 -3.55
CA THR A 119 -6.06 17.18 -4.53
C THR A 119 -4.59 17.23 -4.08
N LEU A 120 -4.32 17.24 -2.77
CA LEU A 120 -2.96 17.28 -2.23
C LEU A 120 -2.47 15.94 -1.67
N GLN A 121 -3.34 15.19 -0.99
CA GLN A 121 -2.92 13.93 -0.35
C GLN A 121 -2.72 12.80 -1.36
N ASN A 122 -3.47 12.77 -2.48
CA ASN A 122 -3.29 11.76 -3.52
C ASN A 122 -1.92 11.87 -4.20
N PRO A 123 -1.45 13.04 -4.67
CA PRO A 123 -0.12 13.16 -5.24
C PRO A 123 0.98 12.87 -4.22
N LEU A 124 0.82 13.26 -2.96
CA LEU A 124 1.75 12.85 -1.90
C LEU A 124 1.82 11.33 -1.75
N LEU A 125 0.68 10.64 -1.74
CA LEU A 125 0.61 9.19 -1.67
C LEU A 125 1.30 8.53 -2.87
N MET A 126 1.08 9.05 -4.08
CA MET A 126 1.77 8.61 -5.30
C MET A 126 3.29 8.79 -5.20
N LEU A 127 3.76 9.95 -4.74
CA LEU A 127 5.19 10.23 -4.54
C LEU A 127 5.82 9.29 -3.50
N PHE A 128 5.15 9.05 -2.37
CA PHE A 128 5.63 8.11 -1.36
C PHE A 128 5.72 6.69 -1.91
N MET A 129 4.71 6.20 -2.62
CA MET A 129 4.78 4.87 -3.24
C MET A 129 5.90 4.78 -4.26
N ALA A 130 6.04 5.77 -5.14
CA ALA A 130 7.07 5.79 -6.18
C ALA A 130 8.49 5.80 -5.58
N TYR A 131 8.72 6.60 -4.54
CA TYR A 131 10.07 6.79 -4.00
C TYR A 131 10.47 5.74 -2.96
N THR A 132 9.50 5.13 -2.27
CA THR A 132 9.78 4.06 -1.30
C THR A 132 9.59 2.66 -1.87
N SER A 133 9.03 2.54 -3.08
CA SER A 133 8.56 1.27 -3.65
C SER A 133 7.58 0.52 -2.73
N SER A 134 6.88 1.24 -1.85
CA SER A 134 5.93 0.66 -0.92
C SER A 134 4.57 0.46 -1.58
N ARG A 135 3.84 -0.56 -1.11
CA ARG A 135 2.44 -0.77 -1.49
C ARG A 135 1.56 0.26 -0.78
N PRO A 136 0.41 0.65 -1.36
CA PRO A 136 -0.47 1.63 -0.71
C PRO A 136 -0.83 1.21 0.73
N GLY A 137 -1.12 -0.07 0.97
CA GLY A 137 -1.44 -0.58 2.31
C GLY A 137 -0.33 -0.50 3.38
N ALA A 138 0.85 0.01 3.05
CA ALA A 138 1.89 0.36 4.03
C ALA A 138 1.77 1.83 4.51
N LEU A 139 1.07 2.67 3.75
CA LEU A 139 0.88 4.10 3.96
C LEU A 139 -0.55 4.43 4.39
N ILE A 140 -1.51 3.66 3.89
CA ILE A 140 -2.95 3.80 4.12
C ILE A 140 -3.55 2.49 4.64
N GLU A 141 -4.82 2.52 5.06
CA GLU A 141 -5.48 1.34 5.62
C GLU A 141 -5.55 0.20 4.60
N SER A 142 -4.84 -0.89 4.91
CA SER A 142 -4.72 -2.04 4.02
C SER A 142 -6.06 -2.73 3.78
N GLY A 143 -6.40 -3.00 2.51
CA GLY A 143 -7.60 -3.75 2.15
C GLY A 143 -7.63 -5.18 2.70
N CYS A 144 -6.49 -5.74 3.12
CA CYS A 144 -6.44 -7.06 3.77
C CYS A 144 -6.80 -7.01 5.27
N LEU A 145 -6.82 -5.82 5.87
CA LEU A 145 -7.00 -5.60 7.31
C LEU A 145 -7.99 -4.46 7.53
N TRP A 146 -9.16 -4.64 6.94
CA TRP A 146 -10.27 -3.69 7.01
C TRP A 146 -10.68 -3.44 8.47
N GLY A 147 -10.85 -2.17 8.82
CA GLY A 147 -11.20 -1.73 10.17
C GLY A 147 -10.00 -1.61 11.12
N SER A 148 -8.78 -1.88 10.67
CA SER A 148 -7.59 -1.71 11.52
C SER A 148 -7.26 -0.24 11.77
N ASN A 149 -7.66 0.66 10.85
CA ASN A 149 -7.27 2.07 10.86
C ASN A 149 -5.74 2.30 10.83
N ASP A 150 -4.96 1.26 10.53
CA ASP A 150 -3.51 1.33 10.49
C ASP A 150 -3.07 2.05 9.22
N GLY A 151 -2.23 3.06 9.37
CA GLY A 151 -1.67 3.85 8.28
C GLY A 151 -0.55 4.74 8.80
N LEU A 152 0.16 5.42 7.89
CA LEU A 152 1.25 6.32 8.25
C LEU A 152 0.71 7.48 9.08
N CYS A 153 1.20 7.64 10.31
CA CYS A 153 0.77 8.68 11.24
C CYS A 153 1.86 9.75 11.42
N TYR A 154 1.52 10.90 12.02
CA TYR A 154 2.51 11.95 12.30
C TYR A 154 3.67 11.49 13.19
N LYS A 155 3.44 10.58 14.14
CA LYS A 155 4.52 9.99 14.97
C LYS A 155 5.57 9.23 14.15
N ASP A 156 5.20 8.77 12.95
CA ASP A 156 6.07 7.99 12.06
C ASP A 156 6.89 8.90 11.14
N VAL A 157 6.66 10.23 11.20
CA VAL A 157 7.37 11.24 10.41
C VAL A 157 8.16 12.17 11.31
N VAL A 158 9.44 12.34 11.02
CA VAL A 158 10.32 13.31 11.67
C VAL A 158 10.65 14.39 10.66
N LEU A 159 10.28 15.64 10.95
CA LEU A 159 10.62 16.79 10.11
C LEU A 159 11.68 17.65 10.79
N ARG A 160 12.79 17.89 10.10
CA ARG A 160 13.93 18.66 10.60
C ARG A 160 14.28 19.78 9.64
N VAL A 161 14.73 20.90 10.19
CA VAL A 161 15.45 21.93 9.45
C VAL A 161 16.95 21.72 9.70
N ILE A 162 17.76 21.72 8.66
CA ILE A 162 19.22 21.63 8.74
C ILE A 162 19.88 22.78 7.97
N PRO A 163 21.05 23.29 8.39
CA PRO A 163 21.86 24.17 7.54
C PRO A 163 22.21 23.47 6.23
N ASN A 164 22.10 24.17 5.10
CA ASN A 164 22.51 23.62 3.82
C ASN A 164 24.06 23.63 3.74
N PRO A 165 24.72 22.48 3.53
CA PRO A 165 26.17 22.43 3.42
C PRO A 165 26.70 23.18 2.18
N ASP A 166 25.91 23.26 1.11
CA ASP A 166 26.29 23.90 -0.16
C ASP A 166 26.00 25.41 -0.17
N GLN A 167 25.07 25.87 0.68
CA GLN A 167 24.60 27.25 0.72
C GLN A 167 24.44 27.73 2.16
N GLN A 168 25.45 28.42 2.68
CA GLN A 168 25.54 28.75 4.11
C GLN A 168 24.37 29.62 4.63
N ASP A 169 23.76 30.42 3.77
CA ASP A 169 22.59 31.27 4.10
C ASP A 169 21.24 30.56 3.91
N ARG A 170 21.25 29.29 3.51
CA ARG A 170 20.04 28.50 3.27
C ARG A 170 19.95 27.35 4.26
N HIS A 171 18.71 27.06 4.63
CA HIS A 171 18.38 25.88 5.42
C HIS A 171 17.44 25.01 4.58
N VAL A 172 17.51 23.70 4.78
CA VAL A 172 16.76 22.71 4.01
C VAL A 172 15.91 21.89 4.96
N LEU A 173 14.67 21.59 4.54
CA LEU A 173 13.82 20.63 5.24
C LEU A 173 14.23 19.20 4.89
N VAL A 174 14.42 18.39 5.93
CA VAL A 174 14.64 16.95 5.84
C VAL A 174 13.51 16.23 6.53
N MET A 175 12.84 15.35 5.79
CA MET A 175 11.72 14.54 6.26
C MET A 175 12.14 13.07 6.30
N GLU A 176 12.10 12.47 7.46
CA GLU A 176 12.30 11.04 7.66
C GLU A 176 10.93 10.38 7.84
N ILE A 177 10.59 9.36 7.05
CA ILE A 177 9.35 8.58 7.24
C ILE A 177 9.70 7.15 7.61
N SER A 178 9.06 6.61 8.64
CA SER A 178 9.28 5.24 9.12
C SER A 178 8.09 4.35 8.79
N LEU A 179 8.27 3.40 7.86
CA LEU A 179 7.18 2.53 7.42
C LEU A 179 7.04 1.30 8.33
N LEU A 180 6.02 1.29 9.19
CA LEU A 180 5.72 0.20 10.12
C LEU A 180 4.94 -0.96 9.49
N PHE A 181 4.10 -0.68 8.50
CA PHE A 181 3.11 -1.62 7.97
C PHE A 181 3.53 -2.29 6.66
N MET A 182 4.85 -2.37 6.40
CA MET A 182 5.36 -3.07 5.22
C MET A 182 4.98 -4.56 5.27
N LYS A 183 4.56 -5.09 4.10
CA LYS A 183 4.24 -6.51 3.93
C LYS A 183 5.39 -7.37 4.46
N GLU A 184 5.06 -8.47 5.15
CA GLU A 184 5.99 -9.41 5.82
C GLU A 184 6.73 -8.87 7.05
N LYS A 185 6.86 -7.54 7.20
CA LYS A 185 7.59 -6.89 8.30
C LYS A 185 6.71 -6.36 9.42
N ARG A 186 5.38 -6.27 9.22
CA ARG A 186 4.42 -5.73 10.20
C ARG A 186 4.62 -6.35 11.59
N ASN A 187 4.98 -5.51 12.56
CA ASN A 187 5.24 -5.85 13.97
C ASN A 187 6.34 -6.92 14.20
N LYS A 188 7.20 -7.19 13.21
CA LYS A 188 8.22 -8.24 13.28
C LYS A 188 9.65 -7.74 13.15
N SER A 189 9.86 -6.57 12.56
CA SER A 189 11.18 -5.99 12.35
C SER A 189 11.21 -4.51 12.69
N GLN A 190 12.42 -3.96 12.81
CA GLN A 190 12.61 -2.52 12.83
C GLN A 190 11.94 -1.87 11.59
N PRO A 191 11.34 -0.69 11.75
CA PRO A 191 10.73 0.02 10.64
C PRO A 191 11.77 0.35 9.57
N THR A 192 11.37 0.38 8.30
CA THR A 192 12.27 0.90 7.25
C THR A 192 12.09 2.40 7.17
N THR A 193 13.15 3.16 7.43
CA THR A 193 13.13 4.63 7.38
C THR A 193 13.66 5.13 6.04
N TYR A 194 12.91 6.03 5.41
CA TYR A 194 13.29 6.72 4.18
C TYR A 194 13.49 8.20 4.47
N ILE A 195 14.50 8.81 3.84
CA ILE A 195 14.85 10.22 4.05
C ILE A 195 14.59 10.98 2.76
N PHE A 196 13.81 12.05 2.86
CA PHE A 196 13.56 13.01 1.79
C PHE A 196 14.15 14.36 2.19
N HIS A 197 14.70 15.07 1.23
CA HIS A 197 15.00 16.49 1.37
C HIS A 197 14.00 17.29 0.54
N GLU A 198 13.76 18.53 0.94
CA GLU A 198 13.07 19.49 0.10
C GLU A 198 13.77 19.64 -1.25
N ARG A 199 12.96 19.60 -2.31
CA ARG A 199 13.39 19.86 -3.68
C ARG A 199 12.95 21.25 -4.11
N ASP A 200 13.83 21.92 -4.81
CA ASP A 200 13.69 23.26 -5.37
C ASP A 200 13.58 23.28 -6.90
N ASP A 201 13.76 22.14 -7.57
CA ASP A 201 13.68 22.01 -9.02
C ASP A 201 12.25 21.80 -9.55
N ASN A 202 11.43 21.05 -8.81
CA ASN A 202 10.04 20.79 -9.18
C ASN A 202 9.18 20.48 -7.95
N PHE A 203 8.33 21.43 -7.54
CA PHE A 203 7.44 21.27 -6.38
C PHE A 203 6.45 20.10 -6.54
N ALA A 204 5.99 19.79 -7.76
CA ALA A 204 5.09 18.67 -8.01
C ALA A 204 5.75 17.31 -7.70
N LEU A 205 7.08 17.25 -7.71
CA LEU A 205 7.88 16.07 -7.36
C LEU A 205 8.45 16.13 -5.92
N CYS A 206 8.12 17.16 -5.13
CA CYS A 206 8.65 17.34 -3.79
C CYS A 206 7.68 16.75 -2.73
N PRO A 207 7.90 15.52 -2.23
CA PRO A 207 7.04 14.95 -1.19
C PRO A 207 7.09 15.76 0.12
N THR A 208 8.24 16.37 0.43
CA THR A 208 8.41 17.21 1.62
C THR A 208 7.49 18.42 1.59
N SER A 209 7.38 19.12 0.45
CA SER A 209 6.47 20.28 0.30
C SER A 209 5.00 19.88 0.38
N HIS A 210 4.62 18.75 -0.23
CA HIS A 210 3.26 18.24 -0.17
C HIS A 210 2.87 17.84 1.26
N PHE A 211 3.77 17.13 1.97
CA PHE A 211 3.57 16.78 3.37
C PHE A 211 3.48 18.03 4.25
N LEU A 212 4.35 19.02 4.04
CA LEU A 212 4.34 20.27 4.78
C LEU A 212 3.00 20.99 4.66
N ALA A 213 2.45 21.07 3.44
CA ALA A 213 1.15 21.69 3.20
C ALA A 213 0.01 20.94 3.93
N LEU A 214 0.03 19.60 3.98
CA LEU A 214 -0.93 18.84 4.80
C LEU A 214 -0.74 19.09 6.31
N ALA A 215 0.50 19.15 6.80
CA ALA A 215 0.80 19.39 8.20
C ALA A 215 0.34 20.78 8.66
N LEU A 216 0.49 21.80 7.80
CA LEU A 216 -0.03 23.15 8.03
C LEU A 216 -1.56 23.17 8.02
N ALA A 217 -2.20 22.53 7.03
CA ALA A 217 -3.65 22.42 6.95
C ALA A 217 -4.27 21.69 8.17
N ASP A 218 -3.52 20.76 8.75
CA ASP A 218 -3.92 20.03 9.96
C ASP A 218 -3.60 20.78 11.26
N GLY A 219 -2.89 21.91 11.18
CA GLY A 219 -2.38 22.62 12.35
C GLY A 219 -1.51 21.73 13.24
N ALA A 220 -0.70 20.86 12.63
CA ALA A 220 -0.03 19.77 13.32
C ALA A 220 1.17 20.19 14.18
N PHE A 221 1.76 21.36 13.91
CA PHE A 221 2.97 21.84 14.57
C PHE A 221 2.75 22.25 16.03
N GLU A 222 3.65 21.82 16.92
CA GLU A 222 3.64 22.21 18.34
C GLU A 222 4.01 23.70 18.53
N ALA A 223 4.94 24.20 17.70
CA ALA A 223 5.42 25.58 17.78
C ALA A 223 4.33 26.57 17.33
N ARG A 224 3.99 27.54 18.19
CA ARG A 224 2.98 28.58 17.90
C ARG A 224 3.36 29.52 16.73
N GLY A 225 4.64 29.56 16.35
CA GLY A 225 5.17 30.42 15.30
C GLY A 225 5.12 29.81 13.89
N ILE A 226 4.58 28.61 13.70
CA ILE A 226 4.48 27.96 12.39
C ILE A 226 3.02 27.93 11.97
N ASN A 227 2.61 28.90 11.15
CA ASN A 227 1.25 29.02 10.62
C ASN A 227 1.20 29.05 9.09
N SER A 228 2.33 29.35 8.44
CA SER A 228 2.46 29.33 6.98
C SER A 228 3.72 28.58 6.52
N ILE A 229 3.84 28.40 5.20
CA ILE A 229 5.04 27.82 4.59
C ILE A 229 6.23 28.77 4.80
N GLU A 230 6.01 30.08 4.67
CA GLU A 230 7.01 31.12 4.87
C GLU A 230 7.59 31.07 6.29
N ASP A 231 6.75 30.88 7.31
CA ASP A 231 7.20 30.72 8.69
C ASP A 231 8.23 29.59 8.82
N VAL A 232 8.02 28.48 8.11
CA VAL A 232 8.92 27.32 8.11
C VAL A 232 10.20 27.59 7.34
N LEU A 233 10.10 28.24 6.18
CA LEU A 233 11.25 28.59 5.34
C LEU A 233 12.16 29.64 5.99
N LEU A 234 11.62 30.47 6.89
CA LEU A 234 12.38 31.46 7.66
C LEU A 234 13.11 30.85 8.87
N ILE A 235 12.83 29.61 9.25
CA ILE A 235 13.47 28.95 10.39
C ILE A 235 14.97 28.79 10.13
N ARG A 236 15.77 29.34 11.05
CA ARG A 236 17.23 29.19 11.06
C ARG A 236 17.67 28.34 12.24
N VAL A 237 18.55 27.39 11.98
CA VAL A 237 19.20 26.58 13.01
C VAL A 237 20.36 27.40 13.56
N GLN A 238 20.27 27.76 14.85
CA GLN A 238 21.31 28.54 15.51
C GLN A 238 22.47 27.63 15.95
N ALA A 239 23.71 28.03 15.67
CA ALA A 239 24.89 27.37 16.19
C ALA A 239 24.85 27.32 17.74
N PRO A 240 25.33 26.25 18.39
CA PRO A 240 26.07 25.12 17.83
C PRO A 240 25.18 23.95 17.38
N ARG A 241 23.86 24.14 17.24
CA ARG A 241 22.98 23.06 16.77
C ARG A 241 23.18 22.84 15.27
N ASN A 242 23.15 21.57 14.85
CA ASN A 242 23.23 21.19 13.43
C ASN A 242 21.86 20.87 12.83
N SER A 243 20.81 20.79 13.66
CA SER A 243 19.44 20.60 13.18
C SER A 243 18.43 21.16 14.18
N LEU A 244 17.23 21.47 13.71
CA LEU A 244 16.05 21.77 14.51
C LEU A 244 14.93 20.80 14.16
N HIS A 245 14.47 20.01 15.13
CA HIS A 245 13.32 19.13 14.98
C HIS A 245 12.03 19.94 15.14
N LEU A 246 11.19 19.95 14.10
CA LEU A 246 9.85 20.52 14.12
C LEU A 246 8.88 19.49 14.72
N ARG A 247 8.50 19.70 15.99
CA ARG A 247 7.68 18.76 16.75
C ARG A 247 6.20 18.87 16.39
N TRP A 248 5.51 17.74 16.47
CA TRP A 248 4.05 17.66 16.35
C TRP A 248 3.36 17.90 17.69
N LYS A 249 2.14 18.43 17.67
CA LYS A 249 1.28 18.49 18.86
C LYS A 249 1.04 17.07 19.38
N PRO A 250 1.04 16.83 20.72
CA PRO A 250 0.87 15.48 21.27
C PRO A 250 -0.39 14.74 20.79
N HIS A 251 -1.50 15.46 20.57
CA HIS A 251 -2.76 14.86 20.08
C HIS A 251 -2.72 14.46 18.60
N MET A 252 -1.77 14.98 17.81
CA MET A 252 -1.62 14.67 16.39
C MET A 252 -0.80 13.42 16.12
N LEU A 253 -0.05 12.92 17.11
CA LEU A 253 0.91 11.83 16.92
C LEU A 253 0.28 10.55 16.33
N ASN A 254 -0.94 10.21 16.74
CA ASN A 254 -1.67 9.04 16.23
C ASN A 254 -2.67 9.38 15.11
N THR A 255 -2.67 10.61 14.62
CA THR A 255 -3.51 11.02 13.49
C THR A 255 -2.88 10.51 12.19
N PRO A 256 -3.62 9.76 11.35
CA PRO A 256 -3.14 9.36 10.03
C PRO A 256 -2.87 10.58 9.15
N ILE A 257 -1.82 10.52 8.32
CA ILE A 257 -1.50 11.59 7.36
C ILE A 257 -2.54 11.60 6.24
N PHE A 258 -2.81 10.43 5.66
CA PHE A 258 -3.83 10.24 4.63
C PHE A 258 -5.16 9.88 5.30
N ARG A 259 -6.14 10.75 5.15
CA ARG A 259 -7.41 10.64 5.89
C ARG A 259 -8.58 10.60 4.93
N ARG A 260 -9.57 9.78 5.29
CA ARG A 260 -10.79 9.67 4.49
C ARG A 260 -11.71 10.87 4.71
N ALA A 261 -12.45 11.21 3.67
CA ALA A 261 -13.65 12.02 3.81
C ALA A 261 -14.77 11.25 4.53
N ILE A 262 -15.59 11.99 5.27
CA ILE A 262 -16.79 11.53 5.96
C ILE A 262 -17.94 12.48 5.62
N HIS A 263 -19.14 11.93 5.47
CA HIS A 263 -20.36 12.72 5.34
C HIS A 263 -20.84 13.09 6.75
N THR A 264 -21.05 14.37 6.97
CA THR A 264 -21.62 14.93 8.20
C THR A 264 -22.91 15.68 7.87
N ALA A 265 -23.69 16.06 8.88
CA ALA A 265 -24.88 16.90 8.68
C ALA A 265 -24.55 18.25 8.02
N GLU A 266 -23.32 18.75 8.18
CA GLU A 266 -22.82 20.02 7.63
C GLU A 266 -22.14 19.85 6.27
N GLY A 267 -22.23 18.67 5.65
CA GLY A 267 -21.58 18.33 4.39
C GLY A 267 -20.37 17.41 4.55
N VAL A 268 -19.52 17.36 3.53
CA VAL A 268 -18.34 16.48 3.52
C VAL A 268 -17.19 17.12 4.28
N ARG A 269 -16.58 16.36 5.20
CA ARG A 269 -15.40 16.78 5.96
C ARG A 269 -14.35 15.70 5.98
N ILE A 270 -13.10 16.06 6.27
CA ILE A 270 -12.05 15.08 6.52
C ILE A 270 -12.19 14.54 7.93
N SER A 271 -12.11 13.22 8.07
CA SER A 271 -12.15 12.57 9.36
C SER A 271 -10.99 13.04 10.24
N PRO A 272 -11.22 13.30 11.55
CA PRO A 272 -10.14 13.66 12.46
C PRO A 272 -9.10 12.54 12.63
N ASP A 273 -9.51 11.27 12.58
CA ASP A 273 -8.73 10.12 13.06
C ASP A 273 -8.80 8.88 12.14
N LYS A 274 -9.61 8.87 11.07
CA LYS A 274 -9.73 7.72 10.18
C LYS A 274 -8.78 7.78 9.00
N ALA A 275 -7.96 6.74 8.87
CA ALA A 275 -7.08 6.52 7.74
C ALA A 275 -7.87 6.37 6.44
N LEU A 276 -7.24 6.71 5.32
CA LEU A 276 -7.78 6.43 3.99
C LEU A 276 -7.81 4.92 3.76
N PRO A 277 -8.96 4.30 3.41
CA PRO A 277 -9.01 2.88 3.10
C PRO A 277 -8.55 2.59 1.66
N TYR A 278 -7.87 1.47 1.46
CA TYR A 278 -7.28 1.06 0.17
C TYR A 278 -8.28 1.06 -1.00
N ASP A 279 -9.53 0.68 -0.74
CA ASP A 279 -10.60 0.62 -1.73
C ASP A 279 -11.00 1.99 -2.29
N THR A 280 -10.80 3.06 -1.53
CA THR A 280 -11.09 4.44 -1.94
C THR A 280 -9.93 5.14 -2.66
N PHE A 281 -8.79 4.47 -2.83
CA PHE A 281 -7.62 5.02 -3.51
C PHE A 281 -7.59 4.74 -5.04
N ASN A 282 -8.51 3.92 -5.55
CA ASN A 282 -8.65 3.66 -6.99
C ASN A 282 -9.67 4.60 -7.64
#